data_AF-A0A1S3BSD3-F1
#
_entry.id   AF-A0A1S3BSD3-F1
#
_cell.length_a   1.000
_cell.length_b   1.000
_cell.length_c   1.000
_cell.angle_alpha   90.00
_cell.angle_beta   90.00
_cell.angle_gamma   90.00
#
_symmetry.space_group_name_H-M   'P 1'
#
loop_
_entity.id
_entity.type
_entity.pdbx_description
1 polymer ?
#
loop_
_entity_poly.entity_id
_entity_poly.type
_entity_poly.pdbx_seq_one_letter_code
_entity_poly.pdbx_strand_id
1 'polypeptide(L)'
;MGTYLLEAGKRSARIRATKHNSVVSALPPDLTIKVFSMLDAQSLFFATATCSMFHKCAMDPSCYSNIDLTTVSPRVNNAAVSTMIHRAGKLPSIS
;
A
#
# COMPACT_ATOMS: atom_id res chain seq x y z
N MET A 1 9.67 32.14 7.76
CA MET A 1 8.33 31.74 7.27
C MET A 1 8.32 31.29 5.80
N GLY A 2 9.15 31.83 4.90
CA GLY A 2 9.18 31.40 3.49
C GLY A 2 9.56 29.94 3.21
N THR A 3 10.37 29.32 4.07
CA THR A 3 10.76 27.89 3.97
C THR A 3 9.60 26.93 4.21
N TYR A 4 8.72 27.22 5.16
CA TYR A 4 7.54 26.39 5.43
C TYR A 4 6.54 26.43 4.27
N LEU A 5 6.33 27.60 3.66
CA LEU A 5 5.49 27.75 2.47
C LEU A 5 6.06 27.02 1.25
N LEU A 6 7.38 27.07 1.07
CA LEU A 6 8.07 26.33 0.01
C LEU A 6 7.90 24.81 0.15
N GLU A 7 8.07 24.27 1.36
CA GLU A 7 7.88 22.83 1.62
C GLU A 7 6.41 22.40 1.50
N ALA A 8 5.47 23.24 1.93
CA ALA A 8 4.04 23.01 1.70
C ALA A 8 3.70 22.99 0.20
N GLY A 9 4.28 23.91 -0.59
CA GLY A 9 4.14 23.96 -2.05
C GLY A 9 4.68 22.71 -2.74
N LYS A 10 5.89 22.27 -2.38
CA LYS A 10 6.48 21.01 -2.87
C LYS A 10 5.64 19.80 -2.48
N ARG A 11 5.12 19.74 -1.25
CA ARG A 11 4.24 18.66 -0.80
C ARG A 11 2.93 18.63 -1.59
N SER A 12 2.32 19.80 -1.83
CA SER A 12 1.11 19.93 -2.63
C SER A 12 1.34 19.51 -4.09
N ALA A 13 2.46 19.90 -4.69
CA ALA A 13 2.87 19.46 -6.03
C ALA A 13 3.05 17.94 -6.10
N ARG A 14 3.72 17.32 -5.11
CA ARG A 14 3.85 15.86 -5.00
C ARG A 14 2.48 15.18 -4.92
N ILE A 15 1.56 15.68 -4.11
CA ILE A 15 0.19 15.14 -4.00
C ILE A 15 -0.56 15.23 -5.34
N ARG A 16 -0.45 16.34 -6.06
CA ARG A 16 -1.08 16.50 -7.39
C ARG A 16 -0.49 15.53 -8.42
N ALA A 17 0.83 15.41 -8.49
CA ALA A 17 1.50 14.44 -9.36
C ALA A 17 1.05 13.00 -9.05
N THR A 18 0.84 12.70 -7.77
CA THR A 18 0.34 11.38 -7.33
C THR A 18 -1.08 11.09 -7.83
N LYS A 19 -1.94 12.11 -7.96
CA LYS A 19 -3.28 11.95 -8.58
C LYS A 19 -3.17 11.73 -10.08
N HIS A 20 -2.28 12.45 -10.77
CA HIS A 20 -2.02 12.27 -12.20
C HIS A 20 -1.51 10.86 -12.54
N ASN A 21 -0.69 10.26 -11.67
CA ASN A 21 -0.23 8.87 -11.86
C ASN A 21 -1.35 7.82 -11.79
N SER A 22 -2.50 8.12 -11.17
CA SER A 22 -3.65 7.21 -11.22
C SER A 22 -4.29 7.12 -12.61
N VAL A 23 -4.08 8.13 -13.46
CA VAL A 23 -4.57 8.17 -14.85
C VAL A 23 -3.62 7.45 -15.82
N VAL A 24 -2.37 7.20 -15.42
CA VAL A 24 -1.32 6.55 -16.25
C VAL A 24 -0.95 5.17 -15.70
N SER A 25 -1.83 4.51 -14.96
CA SER A 25 -1.55 3.13 -14.57
C SER A 25 -1.88 2.19 -15.73
N ALA A 26 -0.92 1.34 -16.09
CA ALA A 26 -1.06 0.40 -17.20
C ALA A 26 -2.14 -0.67 -16.98
N LEU A 27 -2.58 -0.87 -15.72
CA LEU A 27 -3.53 -1.92 -15.35
C LEU A 27 -4.74 -1.34 -14.60
N PRO A 28 -5.96 -1.88 -14.84
CA PRO A 28 -7.12 -1.63 -14.00
C PRO A 28 -6.86 -1.94 -12.52
N PRO A 29 -7.61 -1.31 -11.58
CA PRO A 29 -7.46 -1.55 -10.14
C PRO A 29 -7.58 -3.03 -9.75
N ASP A 30 -8.56 -3.76 -10.28
CA ASP A 30 -8.78 -5.18 -9.94
C ASP A 30 -7.59 -6.07 -10.31
N LEU A 31 -6.98 -5.80 -11.48
CA LEU A 31 -5.77 -6.49 -11.93
C LEU A 31 -4.57 -6.11 -11.06
N THR A 32 -4.46 -4.85 -10.66
CA THR A 32 -3.40 -4.38 -9.75
C THR A 32 -3.53 -5.06 -8.38
N ILE A 33 -4.74 -5.15 -7.82
CA ILE A 33 -5.02 -5.86 -6.55
C ILE A 33 -4.63 -7.32 -6.66
N LYS A 34 -4.99 -7.99 -7.76
CA LYS A 34 -4.61 -9.39 -7.97
C LYS A 34 -3.09 -9.58 -8.03
N VAL A 35 -2.36 -8.72 -8.73
CA VAL A 35 -0.89 -8.73 -8.70
C VAL A 35 -0.37 -8.53 -7.28
N PHE A 36 -0.94 -7.59 -6.53
CA PHE A 36 -0.53 -7.31 -5.15
C PHE A 36 -0.79 -8.48 -4.20
N SER A 37 -1.85 -9.24 -4.40
CA SER A 37 -2.13 -10.47 -3.62
C SER A 37 -1.10 -11.59 -3.81
N MET A 38 -0.23 -11.47 -4.82
CA MET A 38 0.86 -12.41 -5.11
C MET A 38 2.23 -11.89 -4.66
N LEU A 39 2.30 -10.67 -4.12
CA LEU A 39 3.55 -10.09 -3.64
C LEU A 39 3.90 -10.60 -2.24
N ASP A 40 5.19 -10.70 -1.99
CA ASP A 40 5.71 -10.88 -0.63
C ASP A 40 5.49 -9.61 0.22
N ALA A 41 5.63 -9.75 1.54
CA ALA A 41 5.42 -8.66 2.49
C ALA A 41 6.23 -7.40 2.15
N GLN A 42 7.48 -7.59 1.69
CA GLN A 42 8.39 -6.49 1.37
C GLN A 42 7.92 -5.72 0.14
N SER A 43 7.67 -6.43 -0.96
CA SER A 43 7.26 -5.79 -2.21
C SER A 43 5.90 -5.11 -2.07
N LEU A 44 4.99 -5.70 -1.29
CA LEU A 44 3.70 -5.07 -0.99
C LEU A 44 3.88 -3.76 -0.19
N PHE A 45 4.77 -3.73 0.80
CA PHE A 45 5.07 -2.52 1.55
C PHE A 45 5.64 -1.42 0.64
N PHE A 46 6.59 -1.75 -0.23
CA PHE A 46 7.13 -0.80 -1.20
C PHE A 46 6.08 -0.30 -2.18
N ALA A 47 5.18 -1.17 -2.67
CA ALA A 47 4.08 -0.76 -3.53
C ALA A 47 3.20 0.30 -2.85
N THR A 48 2.90 0.14 -1.55
CA THR A 48 2.08 1.11 -0.80
C THR A 48 2.72 2.50 -0.66
N ALA A 49 4.05 2.60 -0.73
CA ALA A 49 4.80 3.85 -0.63
C ALA A 49 5.04 4.52 -1.98
N THR A 50 4.76 3.83 -3.10
CA THR A 50 5.08 4.29 -4.45
C THR A 50 4.18 5.44 -4.91
N CYS A 51 2.86 5.24 -4.83
CA CYS A 51 1.88 6.25 -5.24
C CYS A 51 0.51 6.02 -4.59
N SER A 52 -0.38 7.00 -4.66
CA SER A 52 -1.72 6.95 -4.07
C SER A 52 -2.60 5.86 -4.69
N MET A 53 -2.42 5.55 -5.98
CA MET A 53 -3.19 4.49 -6.62
C MET A 53 -2.78 3.13 -6.08
N PHE A 54 -1.48 2.85 -6.00
CA PHE A 54 -0.96 1.62 -5.42
C PHE A 54 -1.31 1.53 -3.94
N HIS A 55 -1.21 2.63 -3.20
CA HIS A 55 -1.64 2.67 -1.81
C HIS A 55 -3.11 2.21 -1.66
N LYS A 56 -4.02 2.76 -2.48
CA LYS A 56 -5.44 2.37 -2.47
C LYS A 56 -5.64 0.89 -2.81
N CYS A 57 -4.99 0.38 -3.85
CA CYS A 57 -5.10 -1.02 -4.25
C CYS A 57 -4.55 -1.96 -3.16
N ALA A 58 -3.41 -1.60 -2.56
CA ALA A 58 -2.76 -2.38 -1.51
C ALA A 58 -3.47 -2.30 -0.16
N MET A 59 -4.52 -1.49 0.01
CA MET A 59 -5.39 -1.54 1.19
C MET A 59 -6.49 -2.60 1.06
N ASP A 60 -6.63 -3.24 -0.10
CA ASP A 60 -7.61 -4.32 -0.27
C ASP A 60 -7.25 -5.54 0.61
N PRO A 61 -8.21 -6.13 1.33
CA PRO A 61 -7.95 -7.26 2.22
C PRO A 61 -7.32 -8.47 1.54
N SER A 62 -7.63 -8.73 0.26
CA SER A 62 -7.09 -9.87 -0.48
C SER A 62 -5.56 -9.80 -0.60
N CYS A 63 -4.97 -8.60 -0.56
CA CYS A 63 -3.52 -8.39 -0.58
C CYS A 63 -2.80 -8.97 0.65
N TYR A 64 -3.53 -9.21 1.75
CA TYR A 64 -2.98 -9.69 3.02
C TYR A 64 -3.36 -11.14 3.34
N SER A 65 -4.11 -11.81 2.45
CA SER A 65 -4.65 -13.15 2.68
C SER A 65 -3.58 -14.26 2.73
N ASN A 66 -2.47 -14.10 1.99
CA ASN A 66 -1.45 -15.14 1.81
C ASN A 66 -0.02 -14.58 1.97
N ILE A 67 0.20 -13.74 2.99
CA ILE A 67 1.54 -13.19 3.26
C ILE A 67 2.36 -14.18 4.10
N ASP A 68 3.50 -14.61 3.58
CA ASP A 68 4.48 -15.38 4.32
C ASP A 68 5.32 -14.47 5.25
N LEU A 69 5.25 -14.74 6.55
CA LEU A 69 6.00 -14.05 7.60
C LEU A 69 7.19 -14.87 8.12
N THR A 70 7.40 -16.08 7.58
CA THR A 70 8.50 -16.97 7.98
C THR A 70 9.82 -16.64 7.30
N THR A 71 9.80 -15.72 6.34
CA THR A 71 11.00 -15.29 5.60
C THR A 71 12.01 -14.63 6.54
N VAL A 72 13.27 -15.08 6.43
CA VAL A 72 14.38 -14.62 7.29
C VAL A 72 14.74 -13.15 7.02
N SER A 73 14.38 -12.64 5.84
CA SER A 73 14.58 -11.25 5.43
C SER A 73 13.48 -10.82 4.45
N PRO A 74 12.92 -9.61 4.59
CA PRO A 74 13.19 -8.64 5.65
C PRO A 74 12.50 -9.04 6.95
N ARG A 75 13.18 -8.82 8.08
CA ARG A 75 12.61 -9.09 9.41
C ARG A 75 11.40 -8.20 9.65
N VAL A 76 10.20 -8.76 9.47
CA VAL A 76 8.95 -8.06 9.74
C VAL A 76 8.79 -7.92 11.25
N ASN A 77 8.61 -6.69 11.74
CA ASN A 77 8.40 -6.42 13.16
C ASN A 77 6.92 -6.58 13.58
N ASN A 78 6.66 -6.71 14.88
CA ASN A 78 5.31 -6.90 15.41
C ASN A 78 4.32 -5.78 15.04
N ALA A 79 4.79 -4.55 14.86
CA ALA A 79 3.93 -3.42 14.45
C ALA A 79 3.46 -3.56 13.00
N ALA A 80 4.35 -4.01 12.11
CA ALA A 80 4.01 -4.32 10.72
C ALA A 80 3.03 -5.50 10.67
N VAL A 81 3.26 -6.56 11.45
CA VAL A 81 2.33 -7.71 11.56
C VAL A 81 0.95 -7.25 12.04
N SER A 82 0.88 -6.45 13.12
CA SER A 82 -0.38 -5.92 13.63
C SER A 82 -1.13 -5.07 12.59
N THR A 83 -0.41 -4.26 11.83
CA THR A 83 -0.97 -3.48 10.73
C THR A 83 -1.53 -4.38 9.62
N MET A 84 -0.82 -5.44 9.24
CA MET A 84 -1.27 -6.39 8.22
C MET A 84 -2.53 -7.14 8.65
N ILE A 85 -2.58 -7.61 9.90
CA ILE A 85 -3.78 -8.24 10.48
C ILE A 85 -4.97 -7.28 10.42
N HIS A 86 -4.77 -6.02 10.81
CA HIS A 86 -5.84 -5.01 10.73
C HIS A 86 -6.34 -4.80 9.30
N ARG A 87 -5.45 -4.81 8.31
CA ARG A 87 -5.80 -4.62 6.89
C ARG A 87 -6.45 -5.83 6.24
N ALA A 88 -6.11 -7.04 6.67
CA ALA A 88 -6.78 -8.27 6.22
C ALA A 88 -8.26 -8.31 6.62
N GLY A 89 -8.67 -7.45 7.56
CA GLY A 89 -10.03 -7.40 8.06
C GLY A 89 -10.37 -8.58 8.98
N LYS A 90 -11.60 -8.58 9.50
CA LYS A 90 -12.13 -9.71 10.25
C LYS A 90 -12.80 -10.67 9.28
N LEU A 91 -12.61 -11.97 9.50
CA LEU A 91 -13.51 -12.96 8.90
C LEU A 91 -14.95 -12.62 9.31
N PRO A 92 -15.93 -12.65 8.39
CA PRO A 92 -17.32 -12.46 8.76
C PRO A 92 -17.67 -13.48 9.84
N SER A 93 -18.12 -13.01 11.00
CA SER A 93 -18.60 -13.86 12.08
C SER A 93 -19.76 -14.67 11.53
N ILE A 94 -19.57 -15.99 11.41
CA ILE A 94 -20.64 -16.90 11.09
C ILE A 94 -21.53 -16.94 12.35
N SER A 95 -22.64 -16.20 12.30
CA SER A 95 -23.72 -16.22 13.27
C SER A 95 -24.76 -17.26 12.89
#